data_AF-A0A917J9G2-F1
#
_entry.id   AF-A0A917J9G2-F1
#
_cell.length_a   1.000
_cell.length_b   1.000
_cell.length_c   1.000
_cell.angle_alpha   90.00
_cell.angle_beta   90.00
_cell.angle_gamma   90.00
#
_symmetry.space_group_name_H-M   'P 1'
#
loop_
_entity.id
_entity.type
_entity.pdbx_description
1 polymer ?
#
loop_
_entity_poly.entity_id
_entity_poly.type
_entity_poly.pdbx_seq_one_letter_code
_entity_poly.pdbx_strand_id
1 'polypeptide(L)' 'MKTEKMVMLTGKQYQEIKQSLETNPSYEYNSGTDNKPDVVHITDIYLDTDPEFTRNPTQYAKVRNDNYVQVRIEYEYK' A
#
# COMPACT_ATOMS: atom_id res chain seq x y z
N MET A 1 1.20 -15.99 6.99
CA MET A 1 1.22 -15.13 8.21
C MET A 1 1.21 -13.71 7.70
N LYS A 2 0.14 -12.96 7.99
CA LYS A 2 -0.01 -11.58 7.50
C LYS A 2 0.87 -10.66 8.35
N THR A 3 1.71 -9.88 7.70
CA THR A 3 2.63 -8.93 8.32
C THR A 3 2.24 -7.52 7.89
N GLU A 4 2.51 -6.53 8.73
CA GLU A 4 2.24 -5.13 8.42
C GLU A 4 3.53 -4.31 8.44
N LYS A 5 3.66 -3.36 7.53
CA LYS A 5 4.81 -2.43 7.48
C LYS A 5 4.35 -1.07 7.02
N MET A 6 4.96 -0.03 7.58
CA MET A 6 4.80 1.34 7.09
C MET A 6 5.80 1.61 5.99
N VAL A 7 5.32 2.14 4.86
CA VAL A 7 6.15 2.53 3.71
C VAL A 7 5.73 3.91 3.23
N MET A 8 6.67 4.66 2.64
CA MET A 8 6.34 5.88 1.90
C MET A 8 6.14 5.53 0.43
N LEU A 9 5.00 5.93 -0.12
CA LEU A 9 4.67 5.79 -1.53
C LEU A 9 4.33 7.16 -2.10
N THR A 10 4.48 7.33 -3.40
CA THR A 10 3.81 8.43 -4.09
C THR A 10 2.30 8.19 -4.10
N GLY A 11 1.52 9.26 -4.16
CA GLY A 11 0.07 9.17 -4.31
C GLY A 11 -0.35 8.35 -5.53
N LYS A 12 0.46 8.41 -6.60
CA LYS A 12 0.29 7.58 -7.79
C LYS A 12 0.44 6.10 -7.47
N GLN A 13 1.55 5.70 -6.83
CA GLN A 13 1.80 4.31 -6.45
C GLN A 13 0.72 3.77 -5.51
N TYR A 14 0.28 4.58 -4.53
CA TYR A 14 -0.83 4.20 -3.66
C TYR A 14 -2.10 3.88 -4.46
N GLN A 15 -2.46 4.74 -5.41
CA GLN A 15 -3.63 4.52 -6.27
C GLN A 15 -3.48 3.30 -7.17
N GLU A 16 -2.29 3.07 -7.75
CA GLU A 16 -2.01 1.92 -8.63
C GLU A 16 -2.10 0.59 -7.87
N ILE A 17 -1.45 0.49 -6.70
CA ILE A 17 -1.51 -0.70 -5.85
C ILE A 17 -2.96 -0.98 -5.47
N LYS A 18 -3.64 0.04 -4.98
CA LYS A 18 -5.03 -0.07 -4.56
C LYS A 18 -5.95 -0.51 -5.69
N GLN A 19 -5.87 0.11 -6.87
CA GLN A 19 -6.67 -0.26 -8.03
C GLN A 19 -6.39 -1.71 -8.45
N SER A 20 -5.13 -2.14 -8.38
CA SER A 20 -4.78 -3.54 -8.65
C SER A 20 -5.38 -4.51 -7.63
N LEU A 21 -5.48 -4.13 -6.36
CA LEU A 21 -6.07 -4.97 -5.30
C LEU A 21 -7.61 -5.08 -5.40
N GLU A 22 -8.28 -4.19 -6.14
CA GLU A 22 -9.72 -4.35 -6.45
C GLU A 22 -9.98 -5.50 -7.42
N THR A 23 -9.00 -5.82 -8.28
CA THR A 23 -9.12 -6.88 -9.30
C THR A 23 -8.31 -8.13 -9.00
N ASN A 24 -7.23 -8.00 -8.22
CA ASN A 24 -6.30 -9.08 -7.90
C ASN A 24 -6.23 -9.31 -6.39
N PRO A 25 -6.05 -10.55 -5.92
CA PRO A 25 -5.95 -10.85 -4.49
C PRO A 25 -4.65 -10.33 -3.85
N SER A 26 -3.63 -10.00 -4.63
CA SER A 26 -2.40 -9.41 -4.15
C SER A 26 -1.67 -8.57 -5.21
N TYR A 27 -0.77 -7.70 -4.77
CA TYR A 27 0.11 -6.88 -5.59
C TYR A 27 1.57 -7.09 -5.18
N GLU A 28 2.44 -7.42 -6.13
CA GLU A 28 3.87 -7.60 -5.88
C GLU A 28 4.56 -6.23 -5.76
N TYR A 29 5.18 -5.97 -4.61
CA TYR A 29 5.84 -4.71 -4.32
C TYR A 29 7.23 -4.95 -3.75
N ASN A 30 8.24 -4.25 -4.26
CA ASN A 30 9.56 -4.24 -3.66
C ASN A 30 9.62 -3.16 -2.58
N SER A 31 9.53 -3.57 -1.31
CA SER A 31 9.63 -2.69 -0.15
C SER A 31 11.07 -2.45 0.32
N GLY A 32 12.05 -2.98 -0.43
CA GLY A 32 13.48 -2.86 -0.17
C GLY A 32 14.12 -1.72 -0.96
N THR A 33 15.44 -1.80 -1.12
CA THR A 33 16.24 -0.86 -1.93
C THR A 33 16.83 -1.60 -3.12
N ASP A 34 17.33 -0.91 -4.15
CA ASP A 34 17.97 -1.54 -5.32
C ASP A 34 19.08 -2.54 -4.91
N ASN A 35 19.81 -2.24 -3.84
CA ASN A 35 20.90 -3.09 -3.35
C ASN A 35 20.44 -4.23 -2.42
N LYS A 36 19.22 -4.15 -1.89
CA LYS A 36 18.60 -5.14 -1.01
C LYS A 36 17.09 -5.19 -1.30
N PRO A 37 16.68 -5.88 -2.38
CA PRO A 37 15.27 -6.00 -2.72
C PRO A 37 14.55 -6.80 -1.63
N ASP A 38 13.35 -6.36 -1.29
CA ASP A 38 12.46 -7.00 -0.31
C ASP A 38 11.08 -7.10 -0.95
N VAL A 39 10.91 -8.13 -1.80
CA VAL A 39 9.68 -8.35 -2.57
C VAL A 39 8.63 -8.94 -1.66
N VAL A 40 7.51 -8.25 -1.55
CA VAL A 40 6.36 -8.63 -0.71
C VAL A 40 5.09 -8.70 -1.55
N HIS A 41 4.17 -9.58 -1.18
CA HIS A 41 2.84 -9.62 -1.78
C HIS A 41 1.88 -8.83 -0.91
N ILE A 42 1.63 -7.57 -1.29
CA ILE A 42 0.65 -6.71 -0.62
C ILE A 42 -0.73 -7.31 -0.85
N THR A 43 -1.47 -7.51 0.23
CA THR A 43 -2.86 -7.98 0.24
C THR A 43 -3.84 -6.86 0.57
N ASP A 44 -3.38 -5.83 1.31
CA ASP A 44 -4.18 -4.64 1.62
C ASP A 44 -3.29 -3.41 1.86
N ILE A 45 -3.84 -2.21 1.70
CA ILE A 45 -3.11 -0.94 1.82
C ILE A 45 -3.97 0.19 2.40
N TYR A 46 -3.43 0.88 3.40
CA TYR A 46 -4.14 1.89 4.19
C TYR A 46 -3.33 3.18 4.29
N LEU A 47 -4.01 4.34 4.24
CA LEU A 47 -3.38 5.64 4.47
C LEU A 47 -3.22 5.90 5.97
N ASP A 48 -2.05 6.34 6.40
CA ASP A 48 -1.75 6.63 7.82
C ASP A 48 -2.58 7.80 8.39
N THR A 49 -3.13 8.65 7.51
CA THR A 49 -4.01 9.76 7.85
C THR A 49 -5.46 9.35 8.11
N ASP A 50 -5.82 8.07 7.95
CA ASP A 50 -7.16 7.57 8.24
C ASP A 50 -7.29 7.33 9.76
N PRO A 51 -7.97 8.21 10.52
CA PRO A 51 -7.96 8.15 11.99
C PRO A 51 -8.63 6.89 12.56
N GLU A 52 -9.39 6.16 11.75
CA GLU A 52 -10.03 4.90 12.15
C GLU A 52 -9.44 3.67 11.44
N PHE A 53 -8.41 3.80 10.59
CA PHE A 53 -8.02 2.74 9.63
C PHE A 53 -9.25 2.07 9.02
N THR A 54 -10.29 2.86 8.76
CA THR A 54 -11.59 2.34 8.41
C THR A 54 -11.44 1.70 7.05
N ARG A 55 -11.81 0.41 6.98
CA ARG A 55 -11.98 -0.37 5.75
C ARG A 55 -13.16 0.18 4.93
N ASN A 56 -13.26 1.50 4.80
CA ASN A 56 -14.33 2.19 4.12
C ASN A 56 -13.87 2.46 2.68
N PRO A 57 -14.35 1.67 1.71
CA PRO A 57 -14.00 1.85 0.31
C PRO A 57 -14.62 3.13 -0.31
N THR A 58 -15.11 4.06 0.50
CA THR A 58 -15.72 5.32 0.05
C THR A 58 -14.99 6.54 0.58
N GLN A 59 -14.14 6.41 1.61
CA GLN A 59 -13.30 7.48 2.16
C GLN A 59 -11.89 7.45 1.55
N TYR A 60 -11.82 7.32 0.24
CA TYR A 60 -10.56 7.47 -0.46
C TYR A 60 -10.19 8.94 -0.51
N ALA A 61 -9.38 9.39 0.46
CA ALA A 61 -8.74 10.68 0.41
C ALA A 61 -8.11 10.83 -0.99
N LYS A 62 -8.48 11.90 -1.72
CA LYS A 62 -7.93 12.20 -3.05
C LYS A 62 -6.46 12.59 -2.89
N VAL A 63 -5.60 11.60 -2.70
CA VAL A 63 -4.15 11.81 -2.62
C VAL A 63 -3.68 12.30 -3.98
N ARG A 64 -3.02 13.46 -4.01
CA ARG A 64 -2.40 13.98 -5.23
C ARG A 64 -1.23 13.07 -5.63
N ASN A 65 -1.13 12.78 -6.92
CA ASN A 65 -0.16 11.83 -7.46
C ASN A 65 1.30 12.15 -7.08
N ASP A 66 1.62 13.44 -7.02
CA ASP A 66 2.99 13.94 -6.80
C ASP A 66 3.40 14.01 -5.32
N ASN A 67 2.48 13.77 -4.39
CA ASN A 67 2.80 13.82 -2.96
C ASN A 67 3.26 12.45 -2.47
N TYR A 68 4.30 12.44 -1.66
CA TYR A 68 4.61 11.27 -0.84
C TYR A 68 3.59 11.16 0.29
N VAL A 69 3.08 9.94 0.48
CA VAL A 69 2.17 9.58 1.55
C VAL A 69 2.75 8.39 2.30
N GLN A 70 2.59 8.44 3.62
CA GLN A 70 2.86 7.29 4.46
C GLN A 70 1.64 6.38 4.44
N VAL A 71 1.88 5.12 4.14
CA VAL A 71 0.85 4.08 4.06
C VAL A 71 1.28 2.86 4.85
N ARG A 72 0.31 2.15 5.38
CA ARG A 72 0.46 0.85 6.01
C ARG A 72 0.08 -0.21 5.00
N ILE A 73 0.99 -1.13 4.71
CA ILE A 73 0.73 -2.27 3.83
C ILE A 73 0.56 -3.52 4.68
N GLU A 74 -0.47 -4.33 4.39
CA GLU A 74 -0.60 -5.70 4.85
C GLU A 74 -0.07 -6.62 3.76
N TYR A 75 0.89 -7.48 4.08
CA TYR A 75 1.54 -8.33 3.09
C TYR A 75 1.87 -9.72 3.63
N GLU A 76 2.10 -10.64 2.70
CA GLU A 76 2.58 -11.99 2.99
C GLU A 76 3.95 -12.23 2.35
N TYR A 77 4.81 -12.93 3.08
CA TYR A 77 6.05 -13.49 2.54
C TYR A 77 5.70 -14.72 1.71
N LYS A 78 6.28 -14.84 0.51
CA LYS A 78 6.12 -15.99 -0.35
C LYS A 78 6.95 -17.18 0.14
#